data_AF-A0A520ISK2-F1
#
_entry.id   AF-A0A520ISK2-F1
#
_cell.length_a   1.000
_cell.length_b   1.000
_cell.length_c   1.000
_cell.angle_alpha   90.00
_cell.angle_beta   90.00
_cell.angle_gamma   90.00
#
_symmetry.space_group_name_H-M   'P 1'
#
loop_
_entity.id
_entity.type
_entity.pdbx_description
1 polymer ?
#
loop_
_entity_poly.entity_id
_entity_poly.type
_entity_poly.pdbx_seq_one_letter_code
_entity_poly.pdbx_strand_id
1 'polypeptide(L)'
;MINDLYKKIDPHPDFKEVHFHADFDTEYPRLDVFVKNTRDEEILIPNLYFSTAQINILSLSIFLASALNTSDYDCIFIDDPIQSMDSVNILSTIDLLRSITLNYGKQIILSTHDESFYNLLKKKMPPGKFKSKFLELETVGKVKIN
;
A
#
# COMPACT_ATOMS: atom_id res chain seq x y z
N MET A 1 5.73 2.92 -12.96
CA MET A 1 4.58 2.49 -12.16
C MET A 1 4.86 2.47 -10.65
N ILE A 2 5.85 1.71 -10.14
CA ILE A 2 6.15 1.70 -8.69
C ILE A 2 6.48 3.08 -8.15
N ASN A 3 7.33 3.84 -8.84
CA ASN A 3 7.71 5.20 -8.43
C ASN A 3 6.53 6.17 -8.49
N ASP A 4 5.56 5.95 -9.38
CA ASP A 4 4.36 6.78 -9.48
C ASP A 4 3.41 6.53 -8.31
N LEU A 5 3.31 5.27 -7.87
CA LEU A 5 2.62 4.89 -6.65
C LEU A 5 3.36 5.47 -5.44
N TYR A 6 4.64 5.15 -5.28
CA TYR A 6 5.45 5.53 -4.13
C TYR A 6 5.50 7.05 -3.92
N LYS A 7 5.70 7.86 -4.98
CA LYS A 7 5.68 9.33 -4.90
C LYS A 7 4.33 9.91 -4.50
N LYS A 8 3.21 9.28 -4.90
CA LYS A 8 1.85 9.75 -4.56
C LYS A 8 1.50 9.57 -3.08
N ILE A 9 2.19 8.66 -2.40
CA ILE A 9 1.92 8.28 -1.01
C ILE A 9 2.78 9.11 -0.04
N ASP A 10 3.81 9.80 -0.57
CA ASP A 10 4.81 10.58 0.18
C ASP A 10 5.34 9.89 1.46
N PRO A 11 5.80 8.63 1.38
CA PRO A 11 6.13 7.82 2.55
C PRO A 11 7.42 8.28 3.25
N HIS A 12 8.24 9.09 2.58
CA HIS A 12 9.46 9.66 3.14
C HIS A 12 9.72 11.07 2.54
N PRO A 13 10.13 12.06 3.35
CA PRO A 13 10.38 13.43 2.88
C PRO A 13 11.45 13.51 1.77
N ASP A 14 12.55 12.76 1.89
CA ASP A 14 13.68 12.86 0.95
C ASP A 14 13.85 11.65 -0.02
N PHE A 15 13.60 10.42 0.46
CA PHE A 15 13.75 9.18 -0.33
C PHE A 15 12.45 8.83 -1.06
N LYS A 16 12.30 9.31 -2.30
CA LYS A 16 11.04 9.19 -3.06
C LYS A 16 11.12 8.29 -4.29
N GLU A 17 12.25 7.64 -4.51
CA GLU A 17 12.44 6.74 -5.66
C GLU A 17 12.88 5.36 -5.20
N VAL A 18 12.11 4.35 -5.59
CA VAL A 18 12.42 2.94 -5.43
C VAL A 18 13.15 2.46 -6.68
N HIS A 19 14.28 1.79 -6.46
CA HIS A 19 15.11 1.18 -7.49
C HIS A 19 15.26 -0.31 -7.20
N PHE A 20 15.16 -1.12 -8.23
CA PHE A 20 15.36 -2.57 -8.15
C PHE A 20 16.64 -2.94 -8.86
N HIS A 21 17.49 -3.74 -8.20
CA HIS A 21 18.66 -4.33 -8.81
C HIS A 21 18.50 -5.84 -8.84
N ALA A 22 18.42 -6.41 -10.04
CA ALA A 22 18.40 -7.85 -10.21
C ALA A 22 19.85 -8.34 -10.35
N ASP A 23 20.31 -9.07 -9.34
CA ASP A 23 21.64 -9.68 -9.31
C ASP A 23 21.52 -11.16 -9.70
N PHE A 24 22.11 -11.51 -10.83
CA PHE A 24 22.15 -12.86 -11.38
C PHE A 24 23.55 -13.50 -11.28
N ASP A 25 24.54 -12.76 -10.76
CA ASP A 25 25.93 -13.21 -10.68
C ASP A 25 26.20 -14.06 -9.42
N THR A 26 25.21 -14.14 -8.52
CA THR A 26 25.29 -14.99 -7.32
C THR A 26 24.65 -16.37 -7.56
N GLU A 27 25.02 -17.36 -6.73
CA GLU A 27 24.51 -18.74 -6.82
C GLU A 27 22.97 -18.82 -6.82
N TYR A 28 22.30 -17.85 -6.19
CA TYR A 28 20.85 -17.70 -6.18
C TYR A 28 20.48 -16.29 -6.65
N PRO A 29 19.78 -16.14 -7.79
CA PRO A 29 19.32 -14.85 -8.27
C PRO A 29 18.55 -14.07 -7.20
N ARG A 30 18.84 -12.78 -7.07
CA ARG A 30 18.24 -11.90 -6.06
C ARG A 30 17.73 -10.60 -6.67
N LEU A 31 16.71 -10.02 -6.03
CA LEU A 31 16.17 -8.72 -6.37
C LEU A 31 16.34 -7.80 -5.16
N ASP A 32 17.34 -6.95 -5.21
CA ASP A 32 17.60 -5.97 -4.17
C ASP A 32 16.75 -4.72 -4.38
N VAL A 33 16.25 -4.19 -3.27
CA VAL A 33 15.42 -2.98 -3.26
C VAL A 33 16.22 -1.84 -2.63
N PHE A 34 16.33 -0.75 -3.36
CA PHE A 34 17.00 0.46 -2.92
C PHE A 34 16.03 1.64 -2.96
N VAL A 35 16.31 2.65 -2.14
CA VAL A 35 15.63 3.94 -2.19
C VAL A 35 16.63 5.05 -2.45
N LYS A 36 16.30 5.95 -3.36
CA LYS A 36 17.15 7.06 -3.77
C LYS A 36 16.56 8.40 -3.30
N ASN A 37 17.42 9.23 -2.73
CA ASN A 37 17.13 10.62 -2.40
C ASN A 37 17.08 11.45 -3.68
N THR A 38 16.03 12.27 -3.81
CA THR A 38 15.83 13.13 -4.99
C THR A 38 16.75 14.35 -5.05
N ARG A 39 17.40 14.73 -3.94
CA ARG A 39 18.28 15.91 -3.87
C ARG A 39 19.74 15.57 -4.10
N ASP A 40 20.26 14.61 -3.34
CA ASP A 40 21.71 14.39 -3.23
C ASP A 40 22.14 13.05 -3.86
N GLU A 41 21.24 12.39 -4.58
CA GLU A 41 21.43 11.08 -5.22
C GLU A 41 21.84 9.92 -4.30
N GLU A 42 21.79 10.14 -2.98
CA GLU A 42 22.08 9.12 -1.97
C GLU A 42 21.16 7.90 -2.15
N ILE A 43 21.77 6.71 -2.16
CA ILE A 43 21.07 5.43 -2.28
C ILE A 43 21.18 4.70 -0.96
N LEU A 44 20.04 4.29 -0.40
CA LEU A 44 19.97 3.53 0.84
C LEU A 44 19.28 2.18 0.64
N ILE A 45 19.63 1.24 1.52
CA ILE A 45 18.91 -0.02 1.69
C ILE A 45 17.78 0.23 2.69
N PRO A 46 16.49 0.24 2.29
CA PRO A 46 15.38 0.64 3.14
C PRO A 46 15.38 -0.09 4.48
N ASN A 47 15.61 -1.40 4.47
CA ASN A 47 15.56 -2.25 5.67
C ASN A 47 16.58 -1.85 6.76
N LEU A 48 17.61 -1.08 6.42
CA LEU A 48 18.60 -0.61 7.39
C LEU A 48 18.27 0.75 8.00
N TYR A 49 17.43 1.55 7.35
CA TYR A 49 17.25 2.97 7.70
C TYR A 49 15.79 3.39 7.93
N PHE A 50 14.82 2.69 7.32
CA PHE A 50 13.41 3.03 7.44
C PHE A 50 12.80 2.45 8.71
N SER A 51 11.77 3.13 9.24
CA SER A 51 10.94 2.57 10.29
C SER A 51 10.11 1.39 9.77
N THR A 52 9.64 0.52 10.67
CA THR A 52 8.77 -0.61 10.32
C THR A 52 7.55 -0.17 9.49
N ALA A 53 6.96 0.98 9.82
CA ALA A 53 5.80 1.47 9.10
C ALA A 53 6.15 1.92 7.66
N GLN A 54 7.31 2.54 7.46
CA GLN A 54 7.80 2.90 6.13
C GLN A 54 8.12 1.66 5.28
N ILE A 55 8.73 0.63 5.90
CA ILE A 55 8.94 -0.67 5.25
C ILE A 55 7.62 -1.32 4.85
N ASN A 56 6.60 -1.27 5.70
CA ASN A 56 5.29 -1.82 5.38
C ASN A 56 4.63 -1.08 4.21
N ILE A 57 4.68 0.26 4.16
CA ILE A 57 4.15 1.04 3.04
C ILE A 57 4.90 0.74 1.74
N LEU A 58 6.23 0.66 1.80
CA LEU A 58 7.07 0.29 0.66
C LEU A 58 6.69 -1.12 0.16
N SER A 59 6.61 -2.10 1.06
CA SER A 59 6.28 -3.48 0.73
C SER A 59 4.89 -3.58 0.09
N LEU A 60 3.90 -2.89 0.65
CA LEU A 60 2.54 -2.83 0.10
C LEU A 60 2.54 -2.17 -1.29
N SER A 61 3.31 -1.09 -1.48
CA SER A 61 3.44 -0.42 -2.78
C SER A 61 4.05 -1.33 -3.85
N ILE A 62 5.09 -2.09 -3.49
CA ILE A 62 5.74 -3.07 -4.38
C ILE A 62 4.78 -4.19 -4.74
N PHE A 63 4.12 -4.78 -3.74
CA PHE A 63 3.12 -5.82 -3.94
C PHE A 63 1.99 -5.36 -4.86
N LEU A 64 1.43 -4.18 -4.60
CA LEU A 64 0.34 -3.63 -5.41
C LEU A 64 0.82 -3.24 -6.81
N ALA A 65 2.02 -2.69 -6.98
CA ALA A 65 2.57 -2.41 -8.31
C ALA A 65 2.75 -3.70 -9.13
N SER A 66 3.15 -4.81 -8.50
CA SER A 66 3.19 -6.11 -9.16
C SER A 66 1.78 -6.56 -9.60
N ALA A 67 0.80 -6.49 -8.69
CA ALA A 67 -0.59 -6.85 -8.99
C ALA A 67 -1.24 -5.97 -10.07
N LEU A 68 -0.81 -4.71 -10.18
CA LEU A 68 -1.30 -3.75 -11.17
C LEU A 68 -0.64 -3.91 -12.55
N ASN A 69 0.53 -4.54 -12.62
CA ASN A 69 1.27 -4.75 -13.87
C ASN A 69 0.73 -5.92 -14.69
N THR A 70 -0.27 -6.64 -14.18
CA THR A 70 -0.95 -7.72 -14.90
C THR A 70 -2.40 -7.37 -15.22
N SER A 71 -2.83 -7.74 -16.43
CA SER A 71 -4.22 -7.70 -16.87
C SER A 71 -5.04 -8.89 -16.34
N ASP A 72 -4.41 -9.89 -15.72
CA ASP A 72 -5.06 -11.16 -15.42
C ASP A 72 -5.96 -11.09 -14.18
N TYR A 73 -5.74 -10.12 -13.29
CA TYR A 73 -6.47 -10.00 -12.03
C TYR A 73 -7.07 -8.61 -11.87
N ASP A 74 -8.38 -8.52 -11.73
CA ASP A 74 -9.09 -7.24 -11.53
C ASP A 74 -9.47 -6.96 -10.08
N CYS A 75 -9.27 -7.93 -9.18
CA CYS A 75 -9.61 -7.82 -7.77
C CYS A 75 -8.42 -8.18 -6.88
N ILE A 76 -8.19 -7.36 -5.86
CA ILE A 76 -7.13 -7.52 -4.86
C ILE A 76 -7.80 -7.72 -3.50
N PHE A 77 -7.46 -8.80 -2.82
CA PHE A 77 -7.90 -9.09 -1.46
C PHE A 77 -6.76 -8.80 -0.49
N ILE A 78 -7.03 -8.04 0.55
CA ILE A 78 -6.03 -7.66 1.55
C ILE A 78 -6.60 -7.94 2.93
N ASP A 79 -5.94 -8.81 3.68
CA ASP A 79 -6.30 -9.11 5.05
C ASP A 79 -5.46 -8.27 6.01
N ASP A 80 -6.14 -7.49 6.83
CA ASP A 80 -5.60 -6.67 7.90
C ASP A 80 -4.30 -5.91 7.55
N PRO A 81 -4.33 -5.02 6.52
CA PRO A 81 -3.11 -4.41 5.96
C PRO A 81 -2.34 -3.50 6.92
N ILE A 82 -2.94 -3.17 8.06
CA ILE A 82 -2.41 -2.22 9.03
C ILE A 82 -2.17 -2.96 10.35
N GLN A 83 -0.99 -3.53 10.49
CA GLN A 83 -0.50 -4.02 11.78
C GLN A 83 0.59 -3.07 12.26
N SER A 84 0.44 -2.54 13.48
CA SER A 84 1.44 -1.70 14.14
C SER A 84 1.79 -0.38 13.42
N MET A 85 0.81 0.28 12.79
CA MET A 85 0.97 1.61 12.18
C MET A 85 0.37 2.72 13.06
N ASP A 86 1.05 3.86 13.14
CA ASP A 86 0.55 5.11 13.69
C ASP A 86 -0.34 5.87 12.69
N SER A 87 -1.12 6.83 13.17
CA SER A 87 -2.18 7.51 12.41
C SER A 87 -1.71 8.14 11.08
N VAL A 88 -0.45 8.59 11.00
CA VAL A 88 0.12 9.19 9.79
C VAL A 88 0.32 8.13 8.70
N ASN A 89 0.86 6.97 9.06
CA ASN A 89 1.10 5.88 8.11
C ASN A 89 -0.21 5.22 7.67
N ILE A 90 -1.21 5.15 8.55
CA ILE A 90 -2.57 4.71 8.19
C ILE A 90 -3.17 5.59 7.09
N LEU A 91 -3.08 6.92 7.21
CA LEU A 91 -3.58 7.85 6.21
C LEU A 91 -2.90 7.65 4.85
N SER A 92 -1.58 7.49 4.87
CA SER A 92 -0.78 7.24 3.67
C SER A 92 -1.20 5.94 2.98
N THR A 93 -1.44 4.87 3.74
CA THR A 93 -1.97 3.60 3.23
C THR A 93 -3.37 3.77 2.61
N ILE A 94 -4.27 4.56 3.22
CA ILE A 94 -5.58 4.85 2.63
C ILE A 94 -5.44 5.59 1.31
N ASP A 95 -4.55 6.58 1.25
CA ASP A 95 -4.31 7.35 0.03
C ASP A 95 -3.69 6.49 -1.08
N LEU A 96 -2.84 5.51 -0.74
CA LEU A 96 -2.37 4.46 -1.64
C LEU A 96 -3.52 3.65 -2.23
N LEU A 97 -4.35 3.03 -1.39
CA LEU A 97 -5.48 2.20 -1.81
C LEU A 97 -6.47 2.99 -2.67
N ARG A 98 -6.73 4.24 -2.30
CA ARG A 98 -7.58 5.16 -3.08
C ARG A 98 -6.97 5.48 -4.44
N SER A 99 -5.66 5.76 -4.50
CA SER A 99 -4.97 6.03 -5.77
C SER A 99 -5.07 4.83 -6.73
N ILE A 100 -4.98 3.62 -6.19
CA ILE A 100 -5.07 2.38 -6.97
C ILE A 100 -6.46 2.22 -7.59
N THR A 101 -7.49 2.27 -6.74
CA THR A 101 -8.88 2.08 -7.18
C THR A 101 -9.34 3.14 -8.19
N LEU A 102 -8.87 4.39 -8.07
CA LEU A 102 -9.23 5.46 -8.99
C LEU A 102 -8.48 5.43 -10.31
N ASN A 103 -7.16 5.16 -10.27
CA ASN A 103 -6.30 5.37 -11.45
C ASN A 103 -6.11 4.10 -12.29
N TYR A 104 -6.29 2.92 -11.69
CA TYR A 104 -5.94 1.65 -12.33
C TYR A 104 -7.12 0.68 -12.47
N GLY A 105 -8.32 1.08 -12.06
CA GLY A 105 -9.56 0.32 -12.31
C GLY A 105 -9.67 -1.02 -11.57
N LYS A 106 -8.76 -1.32 -10.62
CA LYS A 106 -8.81 -2.55 -9.82
C LYS A 106 -9.78 -2.41 -8.65
N GLN A 107 -10.51 -3.49 -8.37
CA GLN A 107 -11.33 -3.62 -7.16
C GLN A 107 -10.46 -4.04 -5.98
N ILE A 108 -10.63 -3.40 -4.82
CA ILE A 108 -9.97 -3.80 -3.58
C ILE A 108 -11.02 -4.26 -2.58
N ILE A 109 -10.84 -5.45 -2.03
CA ILE A 109 -11.60 -5.99 -0.90
C ILE A 109 -10.64 -6.09 0.27
N LEU A 110 -11.00 -5.45 1.38
CA LEU A 110 -10.15 -5.31 2.56
C LEU A 110 -10.91 -5.75 3.80
N SER A 111 -10.28 -6.60 4.61
CA SER A 111 -10.72 -6.90 5.98
C SER A 111 -9.80 -6.20 6.97
N THR A 112 -10.37 -5.80 8.10
CA THR A 112 -9.60 -5.30 9.24
C THR A 112 -10.38 -5.55 10.52
N HIS A 113 -9.65 -5.73 11.61
CA HIS A 113 -10.23 -5.75 12.95
C HIS A 113 -10.20 -4.36 13.63
N ASP A 114 -9.55 -3.36 13.01
CA ASP A 114 -9.41 -2.00 13.54
C ASP A 114 -10.59 -1.11 13.12
N GLU A 115 -11.43 -0.76 14.08
CA GLU A 115 -12.60 0.10 13.86
C GLU A 115 -12.22 1.54 13.48
N SER A 116 -11.10 2.06 13.98
CA SER A 116 -10.62 3.42 13.66
C SER A 116 -10.21 3.51 12.20
N PHE A 117 -9.51 2.49 11.70
CA PHE A 117 -9.13 2.39 10.30
C PHE A 117 -10.34 2.23 9.38
N TYR A 118 -11.27 1.35 9.72
CA TYR A 118 -12.53 1.20 9.00
C TYR A 118 -13.27 2.55 8.88
N ASN A 119 -13.42 3.27 10.00
CA ASN A 119 -14.08 4.57 10.02
C ASN A 119 -13.32 5.64 9.22
N LEU A 120 -11.98 5.59 9.24
CA LEU A 120 -11.15 6.53 8.48
C LEU A 120 -11.24 6.28 6.97
N LEU A 121 -11.20 5.01 6.55
CA LEU A 121 -11.46 4.61 5.17
C LEU A 121 -12.83 5.11 4.71
N LYS A 122 -13.88 4.92 5.54
CA LYS A 122 -15.24 5.40 5.26
C LYS A 122 -15.32 6.92 5.11
N LYS A 123 -14.58 7.67 5.92
CA LYS A 123 -14.50 9.14 5.80
C LYS A 123 -13.75 9.59 4.55
N LYS A 124 -12.69 8.89 4.16
CA LYS A 124 -11.85 9.24 3.00
C LYS A 124 -12.42 8.78 1.66
N MET A 125 -13.18 7.69 1.68
CA MET A 125 -13.83 7.10 0.50
C MET A 125 -15.32 6.85 0.79
N PRO A 126 -16.12 7.88 1.08
CA PRO A 126 -17.51 7.70 1.47
C PRO A 126 -18.37 7.13 0.33
N PRO A 127 -19.33 6.24 0.65
CA PRO A 127 -20.32 5.77 -0.31
C PRO A 127 -21.04 6.97 -0.96
N GLY A 128 -21.11 6.99 -2.29
CA GLY A 128 -21.77 8.05 -3.07
C GLY A 128 -20.80 9.04 -3.73
N LYS A 129 -19.60 9.26 -3.16
CA LYS A 129 -18.50 9.93 -3.89
C LYS A 129 -17.58 8.92 -4.57
N PHE A 130 -17.48 7.73 -3.97
CA PHE A 130 -16.69 6.62 -4.47
C PHE A 130 -17.60 5.40 -4.65
N LYS A 131 -17.21 4.47 -5.54
CA LYS A 131 -17.81 3.14 -5.66
C LYS A 131 -17.35 2.24 -4.52
N SER A 132 -17.50 2.70 -3.28
CA SER A 132 -17.08 2.01 -2.07
C SER A 132 -18.29 1.41 -1.34
N LYS A 133 -18.06 0.29 -0.66
CA LYS A 133 -19.05 -0.38 0.19
C LYS A 133 -18.36 -0.76 1.50
N PHE A 134 -19.03 -0.48 2.61
CA PHE A 134 -18.53 -0.76 3.95
C PHE A 134 -19.48 -1.75 4.62
N LEU A 135 -18.91 -2.81 5.17
CA LEU A 135 -19.64 -3.90 5.81
C LEU A 135 -19.05 -4.10 7.21
N GLU A 136 -19.92 -4.30 8.19
CA GLU A 136 -19.56 -4.72 9.53
C GLU A 136 -20.11 -6.14 9.74
N LEU A 137 -19.34 -7.00 10.39
CA LEU A 137 -19.79 -8.33 10.79
C LEU A 137 -20.14 -8.27 12.28
N GLU A 138 -21.37 -8.64 12.65
CA GLU A 138 -21.77 -8.71 14.06
C GLU A 138 -21.35 -10.03 14.71
N THR A 139 -21.32 -11.10 13.92
CA THR A 139 -20.85 -12.44 14.31
C THR A 139 -20.24 -13.13 13.09
N VAL A 140 -19.60 -14.28 13.30
CA VAL A 140 -19.02 -15.08 12.22
C VAL A 140 -20.09 -15.39 11.16
N GLY A 141 -19.85 -14.94 9.94
CA GLY A 141 -20.74 -15.15 8.80
C GLY A 141 -22.01 -14.31 8.79
N LYS A 142 -22.22 -13.38 9.74
CA LYS A 142 -23.42 -12.53 9.78
C LYS A 142 -23.04 -11.05 9.63
N VAL A 143 -23.47 -10.47 8.51
CA VAL A 143 -23.33 -9.04 8.24
C VAL A 143 -24.34 -8.28 9.09
N LYS A 144 -23.87 -7.27 9.81
CA LYS A 144 -24.68 -6.34 10.57
C LYS A 144 -25.57 -5.56 9.60
N ILE A 145 -26.88 -5.61 9.82
CA ILE A 145 -27.84 -4.87 9.01
C ILE A 145 -27.87 -3.44 9.52
N ASN A 146 -27.47 -2.50 8.67
CA ASN A 146 -27.54 -1.06 8.93
C ASN A 146 -28.90 -0.49 8.51
#